data_AF-A0A8I1WG64-F1
#
_entry.id   AF-A0A8I1WG64-F1
#
_cell.length_a   1.000
_cell.length_b   1.000
_cell.length_c   1.000
_cell.angle_alpha   90.00
_cell.angle_beta   90.00
_cell.angle_gamma   90.00
#
_symmetry.space_group_name_H-M   'P 1'
#
loop_
_entity.id
_entity.type
_entity.pdbx_description
1 polymer ?
#
loop_
_entity_poly.entity_id
_entity_poly.type
_entity_poly.pdbx_seq_one_letter_code
_entity_poly.pdbx_strand_id
1 'polypeptide(L)'
;MSMTVEQMTKVFRLVMDDVELNRLLYYKTDPLSPSHPDVQSLENYYDSTNDSPAIINTIFKRAPKTDDLSDSPLCRMCVYLGNALPKPSNQSAMLLDQDLMIDVFTHINTFEETEFRNLKINDRINKLLFNQNFAGIGKTNSYKRLLITNPPDGYLGYKLIYTFGAMK
;
A
#
# COMPACT_ATOMS: atom_id res chain seq x y z
N MET A 1 -20.54 7.57 -9.46
CA MET A 1 -19.07 7.55 -9.36
C MET A 1 -18.56 6.66 -10.48
N SER A 2 -17.37 6.88 -11.07
CA SER A 2 -16.91 5.96 -12.12
C SER A 2 -16.58 4.59 -11.51
N MET A 3 -16.82 3.51 -12.25
CA MET A 3 -16.58 2.14 -11.80
C MET A 3 -15.13 1.92 -11.32
N THR A 4 -14.16 2.53 -12.00
CA THR A 4 -12.74 2.48 -11.62
C THR A 4 -12.47 3.16 -10.28
N VAL A 5 -13.13 4.30 -9.99
CA VAL A 5 -12.98 5.00 -8.71
C VAL A 5 -13.57 4.17 -7.56
N GLU A 6 -14.73 3.55 -7.78
CA GLU A 6 -15.35 2.66 -6.77
C GLU A 6 -14.46 1.46 -6.46
N GLN A 7 -13.90 0.83 -7.50
CA GLN A 7 -13.00 -0.30 -7.38
C GLN A 7 -11.69 0.07 -6.66
N MET A 8 -11.06 1.18 -7.04
CA MET A 8 -9.87 1.67 -6.34
C MET A 8 -10.16 2.04 -4.89
N THR A 9 -11.34 2.59 -4.60
CA THR A 9 -11.77 2.85 -3.22
C THR A 9 -11.89 1.56 -2.43
N LYS A 10 -12.41 0.47 -3.02
CA LYS A 10 -12.47 -0.84 -2.36
C LYS A 10 -11.09 -1.41 -2.09
N VAL A 11 -10.17 -1.35 -3.05
CA VAL A 11 -8.78 -1.80 -2.85
C VAL A 11 -8.09 -1.00 -1.75
N PHE A 12 -8.24 0.33 -1.79
CA PHE A 12 -7.65 1.20 -0.77
C PHE A 12 -8.22 0.89 0.63
N ARG A 13 -9.54 0.70 0.74
CA ARG A 13 -10.17 0.29 2.02
C ARG A 13 -9.69 -1.06 2.50
N LEU A 14 -9.58 -2.06 1.60
CA LEU A 14 -9.09 -3.39 1.98
C LEU A 14 -7.74 -3.34 2.68
N VAL A 15 -6.79 -2.58 2.14
CA VAL A 15 -5.46 -2.45 2.74
C VAL A 15 -5.45 -1.51 3.96
N MET A 16 -6.30 -0.49 3.96
CA MET A 16 -6.44 0.48 5.05
C MET A 16 -7.15 -0.10 6.28
N ASP A 17 -8.07 -1.05 6.08
CA ASP A 17 -8.86 -1.69 7.13
C ASP A 17 -8.15 -2.94 7.71
N ASP A 18 -6.99 -3.30 7.15
CA ASP A 18 -6.23 -4.44 7.63
C ASP A 18 -5.44 -4.11 8.90
N VAL A 19 -5.83 -4.74 10.02
CA VAL A 19 -5.24 -4.53 11.35
C VAL A 19 -3.73 -4.83 11.37
N GLU A 20 -3.30 -5.91 10.71
CA GLU A 20 -1.88 -6.28 10.69
C GLU A 20 -1.04 -5.28 9.90
N LEU A 21 -1.52 -4.81 8.73
CA LEU A 21 -0.82 -3.76 7.97
C LEU A 21 -0.71 -2.47 8.76
N ASN A 22 -1.79 -2.01 9.37
CA ASN A 22 -1.77 -0.81 10.20
C ASN A 22 -0.72 -0.91 11.31
N ARG A 23 -0.70 -2.05 12.01
CA ARG A 23 0.28 -2.34 13.06
C ARG A 23 1.71 -2.35 12.55
N LEU A 24 1.96 -3.01 11.42
CA LEU A 24 3.28 -3.06 10.77
C LEU A 24 3.74 -1.68 10.29
N LEU A 25 2.82 -0.81 9.87
CA LEU A 25 3.17 0.53 9.39
C LEU A 25 3.43 1.52 10.54
N TYR A 26 2.77 1.34 11.68
CA TYR A 26 2.78 2.31 12.77
C TYR A 26 3.72 1.96 13.93
N TYR A 27 3.65 0.75 14.48
CA TYR A 27 4.38 0.41 15.70
C TYR A 27 5.86 0.16 15.42
N LYS A 28 6.72 0.74 16.28
CA LYS A 28 8.18 0.60 16.16
C LYS A 28 8.65 -0.79 16.54
N THR A 29 8.29 -1.25 17.72
CA THR A 29 8.74 -2.53 18.29
C THR A 29 7.60 -3.53 18.38
N ASP A 30 7.89 -4.79 18.04
CA ASP A 30 6.96 -5.91 18.11
C ASP A 30 5.56 -5.58 17.58
N PRO A 31 5.43 -5.12 16.31
CA PRO A 31 4.18 -4.54 15.79
C PRO A 31 2.99 -5.51 15.87
N LEU A 32 3.25 -6.82 15.78
CA LEU A 32 2.22 -7.85 15.84
C LEU A 32 1.97 -8.37 17.27
N SER A 33 2.51 -7.70 18.29
CA SER A 33 2.25 -8.06 19.69
C SER A 33 0.74 -7.95 20.02
N PRO A 34 0.15 -8.93 20.72
CA PRO A 34 -1.21 -8.83 21.22
C PRO A 34 -1.41 -7.69 22.23
N SER A 35 -0.34 -7.19 22.85
CA SER A 35 -0.40 -6.09 23.83
C SER A 35 -0.69 -4.73 23.20
N HIS A 36 -0.40 -4.57 21.90
CA HIS A 36 -0.67 -3.32 21.21
C HIS A 36 -2.16 -3.23 20.88
N PRO A 37 -2.81 -2.07 21.12
CA PRO A 37 -4.16 -1.84 20.63
C PRO A 37 -4.17 -1.80 19.10
N ASP A 38 -5.36 -1.95 18.52
CA ASP A 38 -5.52 -1.68 17.10
C ASP A 38 -5.20 -0.20 16.82
N VAL A 39 -4.39 0.07 15.79
CA VAL A 39 -3.99 1.43 15.41
C VAL A 39 -5.22 2.25 15.01
N GLN A 40 -6.23 1.60 14.42
CA GLN A 40 -7.48 2.26 14.03
C GLN A 40 -8.33 2.70 15.23
N SER A 41 -8.07 2.15 16.42
CA SER A 41 -8.75 2.53 17.66
C SER A 41 -8.08 3.70 18.40
N LEU A 42 -6.93 4.17 17.92
CA LEU A 42 -6.23 5.32 18.50
C LEU A 42 -6.96 6.63 18.19
N GLU A 43 -6.99 7.55 19.15
CA GLU A 43 -7.76 8.80 19.06
C GLU A 43 -7.37 9.65 17.84
N ASN A 44 -6.09 9.64 17.45
CA ASN A 44 -5.55 10.43 16.34
C ASN A 44 -5.46 9.63 15.02
N TYR A 45 -6.22 8.54 14.87
CA TYR A 45 -6.13 7.73 13.66
C TYR A 45 -6.68 8.45 12.42
N TYR A 46 -7.93 8.93 12.50
CA TYR A 46 -8.60 9.64 11.40
C TYR A 46 -8.40 11.15 11.44
N ASP A 47 -8.38 11.73 12.64
CA ASP A 47 -8.31 13.17 12.86
C ASP A 47 -6.93 13.57 13.37
N SER A 48 -6.47 14.74 12.93
CA SER A 48 -5.26 15.35 13.48
C SER A 48 -5.55 15.86 14.89
N THR A 49 -4.58 15.70 15.78
CA THR A 49 -4.57 16.39 17.08
C THR A 49 -3.80 17.70 16.95
N ASN A 50 -3.89 18.57 17.96
CA ASN A 50 -3.19 19.87 17.96
C ASN A 50 -1.67 19.74 17.68
N ASP A 51 -1.08 18.59 18.04
CA ASP A 51 0.37 18.36 17.99
C ASP A 51 0.80 17.34 16.93
N SER A 52 -0.12 16.70 16.20
CA SER A 52 0.23 15.62 15.26
C SER A 52 -0.77 15.42 14.13
N PRO A 53 -0.30 15.16 12.89
CA PRO A 53 -1.19 14.78 11.79
C PRO A 53 -1.87 13.44 12.08
N ALA A 54 -3.04 13.23 11.47
CA ALA A 54 -3.76 11.96 11.55
C ALA A 54 -2.87 10.79 11.11
N ILE A 55 -2.84 9.70 11.89
CA ILE A 55 -1.97 8.53 11.62
C ILE A 55 -2.22 8.01 10.20
N ILE A 56 -3.48 7.86 9.79
CA ILE A 56 -3.84 7.36 8.45
C ILE A 56 -3.14 8.15 7.33
N ASN A 57 -3.03 9.47 7.50
CA ASN A 57 -2.42 10.35 6.50
C ASN A 57 -0.89 10.26 6.49
N THR A 58 -0.26 9.72 7.54
CA THR A 58 1.20 9.52 7.58
C THR A 58 1.58 8.17 6.99
N ILE A 59 0.82 7.11 7.31
CA ILE A 59 1.14 5.74 6.90
C ILE A 59 0.55 5.34 5.54
N PHE A 60 -0.57 5.91 5.11
CA PHE A 60 -1.16 5.66 3.78
C PHE A 60 -1.18 6.92 2.92
N LYS A 61 -0.78 6.79 1.67
CA LYS A 61 -0.92 7.85 0.64
C LYS A 61 -1.59 7.28 -0.61
N ARG A 62 -2.33 8.12 -1.33
CA ARG A 62 -2.98 7.76 -2.61
C ARG A 62 -2.14 8.12 -3.85
N ALA A 63 -0.89 8.55 -3.63
CA ALA A 63 0.06 9.00 -4.63
C ALA A 63 1.48 8.70 -4.13
N PRO A 64 2.50 8.61 -5.01
CA PRO A 64 3.89 8.35 -4.64
C PRO A 64 4.51 9.59 -3.96
N LYS A 65 4.07 9.87 -2.72
CA LYS A 65 4.51 11.02 -1.92
C LYS A 65 5.63 10.59 -0.97
N THR A 66 6.80 11.19 -1.14
CA THR A 66 8.02 10.84 -0.40
C THR A 66 8.78 12.04 0.16
N ASP A 67 8.37 13.26 -0.20
CA ASP A 67 8.97 14.54 0.22
C ASP A 67 8.95 14.77 1.73
N ASP A 68 7.94 14.26 2.44
CA ASP A 68 7.75 14.39 3.89
C ASP A 68 8.27 13.18 4.70
N LEU A 69 9.07 12.28 4.09
CA LEU A 69 9.63 11.10 4.77
C LEU A 69 10.95 11.37 5.50
N SER A 70 11.65 12.47 5.19
CA SER A 70 12.94 12.82 5.80
C SER A 70 12.86 13.10 7.30
N ASP A 71 11.70 13.55 7.78
CA ASP A 71 11.61 14.23 9.06
C ASP A 71 11.27 13.31 10.24
N SER A 72 10.86 12.07 9.98
CA SER A 72 10.46 11.14 11.04
C SER A 72 10.59 9.67 10.62
N PRO A 73 11.14 8.79 11.46
CA PRO A 73 11.28 7.38 11.13
C PRO A 73 9.90 6.69 11.16
N LEU A 74 9.37 6.40 9.97
CA LEU A 74 8.08 5.74 9.81
C LEU A 74 8.11 4.65 8.72
N CYS A 75 7.06 3.86 8.64
CA CYS A 75 6.77 3.03 7.47
C CYS A 75 5.58 3.63 6.72
N ARG A 76 5.62 3.64 5.40
CA ARG A 76 4.55 4.19 4.57
C ARG A 76 4.22 3.29 3.40
N MET A 77 2.94 3.24 3.08
CA MET A 77 2.41 2.63 1.88
C MET A 77 1.72 3.67 0.99
N CYS A 78 2.14 3.76 -0.27
CA CYS A 78 1.50 4.58 -1.30
C CYS A 78 0.75 3.67 -2.26
N VAL A 79 -0.57 3.86 -2.42
CA VAL A 79 -1.44 3.02 -3.25
C VAL A 79 -2.05 3.88 -4.36
N TYR A 80 -1.76 3.57 -5.62
CA TYR A 80 -2.20 4.36 -6.75
C TYR A 80 -2.32 3.53 -8.03
N LEU A 81 -2.99 4.08 -9.04
CA LEU A 81 -3.08 3.46 -10.35
C LEU A 81 -1.79 3.69 -11.14
N GLY A 82 -1.31 2.61 -11.72
CA GLY A 82 -0.24 2.61 -12.71
C GLY A 82 -0.76 2.79 -14.13
N ASN A 83 0.05 2.33 -15.08
CA ASN A 83 -0.29 2.36 -16.49
C ASN A 83 -1.51 1.47 -16.77
N ALA A 84 -2.35 1.93 -17.70
CA ALA A 84 -3.39 1.13 -18.32
C ALA A 84 -2.89 0.76 -19.73
N LEU A 85 -2.71 -0.52 -20.00
CA LEU A 85 -2.21 -1.00 -21.28
C LEU A 85 -3.36 -1.60 -22.10
N PRO A 86 -3.52 -1.22 -23.37
CA PRO A 86 -4.51 -1.85 -24.23
C PRO A 86 -4.17 -3.32 -24.40
N LYS A 87 -5.21 -4.16 -24.40
CA LYS A 87 -5.04 -5.56 -24.77
C LYS A 87 -4.60 -5.69 -26.24
N PRO A 88 -3.98 -6.83 -26.62
CA PRO A 88 -3.56 -7.08 -28.00
C PRO A 88 -4.69 -6.79 -29.01
N SER A 89 -4.31 -6.41 -30.24
CA SER A 89 -5.21 -5.88 -31.28
C SER A 89 -6.38 -6.78 -31.70
N ASN A 90 -6.42 -8.03 -31.23
CA ASN A 90 -7.55 -8.95 -31.43
C ASN A 90 -8.67 -8.79 -30.38
N GLN A 91 -8.52 -7.88 -29.41
CA GLN A 91 -9.53 -7.54 -28.40
C GLN A 91 -10.00 -6.09 -28.54
N SER A 92 -11.16 -5.77 -27.97
CA SER A 92 -11.69 -4.40 -28.00
C SER A 92 -10.72 -3.41 -27.36
N ALA A 93 -10.49 -2.26 -28.01
CA ALA A 93 -9.67 -1.17 -27.48
C ALA A 93 -10.20 -0.56 -26.17
N MET A 94 -11.45 -0.89 -25.79
CA MET A 94 -12.03 -0.51 -24.50
C MET A 94 -11.61 -1.44 -23.35
N LEU A 95 -10.92 -2.56 -23.65
CA LEU A 95 -10.40 -3.49 -22.65
C LEU A 95 -8.94 -3.16 -22.35
N LEU A 96 -8.68 -2.69 -21.12
CA LEU A 96 -7.36 -2.33 -20.64
C LEU A 96 -6.91 -3.30 -19.54
N ASP A 97 -5.65 -3.69 -19.55
CA ASP A 97 -4.99 -4.25 -18.37
C ASP A 97 -4.53 -3.07 -17.50
N GLN A 98 -4.97 -3.05 -16.25
CA GLN A 98 -4.72 -1.94 -15.34
C GLN A 98 -3.71 -2.37 -14.27
N ASP A 99 -2.62 -1.61 -14.14
CA ASP A 99 -1.70 -1.78 -13.04
C ASP A 99 -2.20 -1.05 -11.79
N LEU A 100 -2.13 -1.74 -10.65
CA LEU A 100 -2.15 -1.17 -9.31
C LEU A 100 -0.73 -1.16 -8.79
N MET A 101 -0.28 0.03 -8.39
CA MET A 101 1.04 0.24 -7.81
C MET A 101 0.92 0.45 -6.31
N ILE A 102 1.72 -0.29 -5.56
CA ILE A 102 1.86 -0.14 -4.12
C ILE A 102 3.34 0.04 -3.79
N ASP A 103 3.72 1.27 -3.42
CA ASP A 103 5.07 1.57 -2.96
C ASP A 103 5.12 1.46 -1.44
N VAL A 104 6.05 0.65 -0.91
CA VAL A 104 6.26 0.47 0.52
C VAL A 104 7.64 1.00 0.88
N PHE A 105 7.65 2.05 1.71
CA PHE A 105 8.86 2.65 2.26
C PHE A 105 9.00 2.30 3.73
N THR A 106 10.20 1.90 4.15
CA THR A 106 10.50 1.54 5.53
C THR A 106 11.82 2.17 5.96
N HIS A 107 11.81 2.90 7.08
CA HIS A 107 13.03 3.50 7.61
C HIS A 107 14.02 2.41 8.06
N ILE A 108 15.25 2.47 7.55
CA ILE A 108 16.24 1.39 7.65
C ILE A 108 16.64 1.17 9.11
N ASN A 109 17.17 2.21 9.76
CA ASN A 109 17.79 2.10 11.09
C ASN A 109 16.77 1.87 12.21
N THR A 110 15.49 2.19 11.98
CA THR A 110 14.43 2.04 13.00
C THR A 110 13.70 0.72 12.89
N PHE A 111 13.51 0.21 11.66
CA PHE A 111 12.70 -0.97 11.43
C PHE A 111 13.53 -2.09 10.79
N GLU A 112 14.12 -1.88 9.61
CA GLU A 112 14.80 -2.95 8.84
C GLU A 112 16.01 -3.57 9.58
N GLU A 113 16.77 -2.77 10.33
CA GLU A 113 17.92 -3.30 11.09
C GLU A 113 17.49 -4.21 12.25
N THR A 114 16.26 -4.05 12.75
CA THR A 114 15.75 -4.84 13.88
C THR A 114 14.94 -6.06 13.44
N GLU A 115 14.24 -5.96 12.30
CA GLU A 115 13.48 -7.05 11.70
C GLU A 115 13.27 -6.80 10.20
N PHE A 116 12.94 -7.85 9.43
CA PHE A 116 12.57 -7.73 8.02
C PHE A 116 11.16 -7.10 7.83
N ARG A 117 10.98 -5.86 8.30
CA ARG A 117 9.68 -5.16 8.37
C ARG A 117 9.05 -5.01 6.99
N ASN A 118 9.81 -4.56 6.01
CA ASN A 118 9.34 -4.37 4.64
C ASN A 118 8.85 -5.70 4.07
N LEU A 119 9.61 -6.79 4.27
CA LEU A 119 9.19 -8.13 3.82
C LEU A 119 7.86 -8.56 4.45
N LYS A 120 7.68 -8.36 5.76
CA LYS A 120 6.41 -8.66 6.45
C LYS A 120 5.23 -7.87 5.87
N ILE A 121 5.44 -6.58 5.57
CA ILE A 121 4.43 -5.73 4.93
C ILE A 121 4.09 -6.27 3.53
N ASN A 122 5.09 -6.55 2.69
CA ASN A 122 4.86 -7.11 1.36
C ASN A 122 4.11 -8.44 1.40
N ASP A 123 4.46 -9.33 2.34
CA ASP A 123 3.79 -10.62 2.49
C ASP A 123 2.32 -10.47 2.89
N ARG A 124 2.01 -9.51 3.77
CA ARG A 124 0.62 -9.22 4.14
C ARG A 124 -0.16 -8.63 2.97
N ILE A 125 0.40 -7.67 2.25
CA ILE A 125 -0.22 -7.11 1.03
C ILE A 125 -0.49 -8.21 0.01
N ASN A 126 0.48 -9.11 -0.21
CA ASN A 126 0.31 -10.25 -1.11
C ASN A 126 -0.85 -11.16 -0.67
N LYS A 127 -0.97 -11.50 0.61
CA LYS A 127 -2.09 -12.31 1.11
C LYS A 127 -3.45 -11.62 0.89
N LEU A 128 -3.48 -10.29 0.98
CA LEU A 128 -4.69 -9.50 0.79
C LEU A 128 -5.07 -9.34 -0.68
N LEU A 129 -4.10 -9.25 -1.61
CA LEU A 129 -4.38 -8.87 -3.00
C LEU A 129 -4.18 -10.01 -4.01
N PHE A 130 -3.29 -10.96 -3.73
CA PHE A 130 -2.95 -12.01 -4.68
C PHE A 130 -4.07 -13.06 -4.77
N ASN A 131 -4.49 -13.37 -5.99
CA ASN A 131 -5.50 -14.39 -6.29
C ASN A 131 -6.89 -14.11 -5.66
N GLN A 132 -7.14 -12.89 -5.20
CA GLN A 132 -8.45 -12.47 -4.73
C GLN A 132 -9.32 -12.04 -5.92
N ASN A 133 -10.55 -12.55 -5.97
CA ASN A 133 -11.57 -12.06 -6.89
C ASN A 133 -12.23 -10.82 -6.30
N PHE A 134 -11.69 -9.66 -6.62
CA PHE A 134 -12.33 -8.39 -6.24
C PHE A 134 -13.53 -8.13 -7.15
N ALA A 135 -14.71 -7.91 -6.59
CA ALA A 135 -15.90 -7.64 -7.39
C ALA A 135 -15.69 -6.40 -8.30
N GLY A 136 -15.56 -6.65 -9.61
CA GLY A 136 -15.31 -5.65 -10.66
C GLY A 136 -13.85 -5.52 -11.14
N ILE A 137 -12.88 -5.97 -10.34
CA ILE A 137 -11.46 -6.02 -10.73
C ILE A 137 -11.18 -7.50 -11.02
N GLY A 138 -10.95 -7.86 -12.28
CA GLY A 138 -10.71 -9.26 -12.66
C GLY A 138 -9.57 -9.91 -11.86
N LYS A 139 -9.36 -11.22 -12.08
CA LYS A 139 -8.25 -11.94 -11.44
C LYS A 139 -6.91 -11.23 -11.71
N THR A 140 -6.04 -11.19 -10.70
CA THR A 140 -4.65 -10.73 -10.86
C THR A 140 -3.95 -11.58 -11.93
N ASN A 141 -3.56 -10.94 -13.03
CA ASN A 141 -2.88 -11.59 -14.14
C ASN A 141 -1.37 -11.68 -13.91
N SER A 142 -0.80 -10.70 -13.21
CA SER A 142 0.63 -10.64 -12.96
C SER A 142 0.94 -9.96 -11.63
N TYR A 143 2.05 -10.36 -11.02
CA TYR A 143 2.61 -9.78 -9.80
C TYR A 143 4.10 -9.53 -10.00
N LYS A 144 4.56 -8.32 -9.68
CA LYS A 144 5.98 -7.96 -9.66
C LYS A 144 6.31 -7.25 -8.36
N ARG A 145 7.51 -7.53 -7.83
CA ARG A 145 8.12 -6.76 -6.74
C ARG A 145 9.45 -6.22 -7.23
N LEU A 146 9.58 -4.90 -7.25
CA LEU A 146 10.74 -4.19 -7.75
C LEU A 146 11.36 -3.37 -6.62
N LEU A 147 12.68 -3.34 -6.54
CA LEU A 147 13.37 -2.40 -5.65
C LEU A 147 13.17 -0.97 -6.18
N ILE A 148 12.87 -0.03 -5.30
CA ILE A 148 12.90 1.40 -5.63
C ILE A 148 14.36 1.83 -5.53
N THR A 149 14.98 2.17 -6.67
CA THR A 149 16.43 2.39 -6.75
C THR A 149 16.90 3.66 -6.04
N ASN A 150 16.05 4.69 -6.00
CA ASN A 150 16.32 5.97 -5.35
C ASN A 150 15.24 6.26 -4.30
N PRO A 151 15.19 5.51 -3.18
CA PRO A 151 14.29 5.82 -2.09
C PRO A 151 14.76 7.10 -1.36
N PRO A 152 13.91 7.73 -0.53
CA PRO A 152 14.35 8.80 0.36
C PRO A 152 15.52 8.34 1.26
N ASP A 153 16.36 9.29 1.66
CA ASP A 153 17.50 9.02 2.52
C ASP A 153 17.09 8.31 3.81
N GLY A 154 17.77 7.20 4.12
CA GLY A 154 17.46 6.38 5.29
C GLY A 154 16.29 5.42 5.11
N TYR A 155 15.73 5.27 3.90
CA TYR A 155 14.62 4.36 3.61
C TYR A 155 14.97 3.23 2.64
N LEU A 156 14.40 2.06 2.89
CA LEU A 156 14.28 0.97 1.92
C LEU A 156 12.92 1.05 1.24
N GLY A 157 12.89 1.01 -0.09
CA GLY A 157 11.66 1.09 -0.86
C GLY A 157 11.45 -0.11 -1.78
N TYR A 158 10.25 -0.69 -1.78
CA TYR A 158 9.82 -1.66 -2.78
C TYR A 158 8.52 -1.23 -3.44
N LYS A 159 8.44 -1.43 -4.76
CA LYS A 159 7.24 -1.23 -5.58
C LYS A 159 6.63 -2.59 -5.90
N LEU A 160 5.42 -2.82 -5.43
CA LEU A 160 4.59 -3.95 -5.80
C LEU A 160 3.68 -3.52 -6.95
N ILE A 161 3.60 -4.34 -7.99
CA ILE A 161 2.74 -4.10 -9.16
C ILE A 161 1.82 -5.30 -9.32
N TYR A 162 0.52 -5.05 -9.24
CA TYR A 162 -0.53 -6.02 -9.53
C TYR A 162 -1.25 -5.60 -10.80
N THR A 163 -1.22 -6.44 -11.83
CA THR A 163 -1.95 -6.16 -13.08
C THR A 163 -3.27 -6.90 -13.06
N PHE A 164 -4.37 -6.18 -13.25
CA PHE A 164 -5.71 -6.74 -13.33
C PHE A 164 -6.24 -6.69 -14.76
N GLY A 165 -6.88 -7.77 -15.17
CA GLY A 165 -7.56 -7.84 -16.46
C GLY A 165 -8.77 -6.92 -16.53
N ALA A 166 -9.06 -6.43 -17.73
CA ALA A 166 -10.18 -5.53 -18.05
C ALA A 166 -11.37 -5.61 -17.10
N MET A 167 -11.63 -4.47 -16.44
CA MET A 167 -12.83 -4.20 -15.68
C MET A 167 -14.03 -4.39 -16.62
N LYS A 168 -14.87 -5.39 -16.36
CA LYS A 168 -16.14 -5.56 -17.05
C LYS A 168 -17.18 -4.61 -16.47
#